data_AF-A0A2V7YGY1-F1
#
_entry.id   AF-A0A2V7YGY1-F1
#
_cell.length_a   1.000
_cell.length_b   1.000
_cell.length_c   1.000
_cell.angle_alpha   90.00
_cell.angle_beta   90.00
_cell.angle_gamma   90.00
#
_symmetry.space_group_name_H-M   'P 1'
#
loop_
_entity.id
_entity.type
_entity.pdbx_description
1 polymer ?
#
loop_
_entity_poly.entity_id
_entity_poly.type
_entity_poly.pdbx_seq_one_letter_code
_entity_poly.pdbx_strand_id
1 'polypeptide(L)'
;MAEKEWFGHPRGLATLFFTEMWERASYYGMRALLTLYMTGSVLQPGLGFPDKKATQIYGIYTMMVYLMGIPGGFIADRLIGHYRAVLIGGIIIASGHFTMAVPGLPFFFTGL
;
A
#
# COMPACT_ATOMS: atom_id res chain seq x y z
N MET A 1 -1.88 -38.32 5.82
CA MET A 1 -1.90 -37.70 4.48
C MET A 1 -0.65 -36.85 4.37
N ALA A 2 0.19 -37.04 3.35
CA ALA A 2 1.30 -36.12 3.12
C ALA A 2 0.72 -34.72 2.94
N GLU A 3 1.14 -33.76 3.77
CA GLU A 3 0.81 -32.37 3.57
C GLU A 3 1.35 -32.00 2.19
N LYS A 4 0.47 -31.64 1.24
CA LYS A 4 0.93 -31.31 -0.12
C LYS A 4 1.94 -30.17 0.01
N GLU A 5 3.11 -30.27 -0.59
CA GLU A 5 4.15 -29.25 -0.40
C GLU A 5 4.10 -28.21 -1.54
N TRP A 6 4.53 -26.98 -1.26
CA TRP A 6 4.79 -25.95 -2.26
C TRP A 6 6.29 -25.68 -2.28
N PHE A 7 6.99 -26.14 -3.31
CA PHE A 7 8.47 -26.12 -3.38
C PHE A 7 9.16 -26.68 -2.11
N GLY A 8 8.59 -27.72 -1.48
CA GLY A 8 9.13 -28.30 -0.24
C GLY A 8 8.74 -27.57 1.05
N HIS A 9 7.82 -26.60 0.98
CA HIS A 9 7.32 -25.85 2.15
C HIS A 9 5.83 -26.10 2.43
N PRO A 10 5.36 -25.80 3.66
CA PRO A 10 3.94 -25.86 4.00
C PRO A 10 3.08 -24.99 3.07
N ARG A 11 1.88 -25.46 2.73
CA ARG A 11 1.00 -24.83 1.72
C ARG A 11 0.58 -23.41 2.09
N GLY A 12 0.47 -23.13 3.39
CA GLY A 12 0.13 -21.80 3.88
C GLY A 12 1.14 -20.74 3.45
N LEU A 13 2.41 -21.12 3.24
CA LEU A 13 3.43 -20.21 2.72
C LEU A 13 3.09 -19.70 1.32
N ALA A 14 2.53 -20.55 0.45
CA ALA A 14 2.15 -20.13 -0.90
C ALA A 14 1.11 -19.00 -0.85
N THR A 15 0.13 -19.09 0.05
CA THR A 15 -0.87 -18.03 0.25
C THR A 15 -0.22 -16.74 0.73
N LEU A 16 0.61 -16.82 1.78
CA LEU A 16 1.30 -15.64 2.30
C LEU A 16 2.23 -15.00 1.27
N PHE A 17 2.92 -15.82 0.47
CA PHE A 17 3.78 -15.36 -0.61
C PHE A 17 3.01 -14.53 -1.63
N PHE A 18 1.89 -15.05 -2.15
CA PHE A 18 1.09 -14.31 -3.12
C PHE A 18 0.43 -13.07 -2.50
N THR A 19 -0.03 -13.15 -1.25
CA THR A 19 -0.57 -11.99 -0.52
C THR A 19 0.47 -10.87 -0.43
N GLU A 20 1.68 -11.18 0.02
CA GLU A 20 2.75 -10.20 0.15
C GLU A 20 3.22 -9.69 -1.22
N MET A 21 3.36 -10.58 -2.21
CA MET A 21 3.78 -10.22 -3.57
C MET A 21 2.86 -9.17 -4.19
N TRP A 22 1.53 -9.36 -4.09
CA TRP A 22 0.57 -8.42 -4.64
C TRP A 22 0.48 -7.11 -3.85
N GLU A 23 0.60 -7.17 -2.52
CA GLU A 23 0.70 -5.98 -1.68
C GLU A 23 1.91 -5.14 -2.10
N ARG A 24 3.09 -5.75 -2.21
CA ARG A 24 4.34 -5.06 -2.56
C ARG A 24 4.31 -4.53 -3.98
N ALA A 25 3.77 -5.29 -4.93
CA ALA A 25 3.57 -4.84 -6.30
C ALA A 25 2.70 -3.57 -6.35
N SER A 26 1.59 -3.53 -5.60
CA SER A 26 0.72 -2.35 -5.52
C SER A 26 1.44 -1.15 -4.90
N TYR A 27 2.13 -1.35 -3.77
CA TYR A 27 2.81 -0.29 -3.03
C TYR A 27 3.96 0.34 -3.83
N TYR A 28 4.84 -0.48 -4.39
CA TYR A 28 5.96 0.03 -5.18
C TYR A 28 5.52 0.57 -6.54
N GLY A 29 4.49 -0.01 -7.16
CA GLY A 29 3.89 0.51 -8.39
C GLY A 29 3.32 1.92 -8.18
N MET A 30 2.56 2.12 -7.11
CA MET A 30 2.04 3.43 -6.74
C MET A 30 3.19 4.40 -6.44
N ARG A 31 4.16 4.03 -5.60
CA ARG A 31 5.31 4.90 -5.26
C ARG A 31 6.17 5.31 -6.45
N ALA A 32 6.31 4.44 -7.45
CA ALA A 32 7.06 4.75 -8.67
C ALA A 32 6.39 5.86 -9.49
N LEU A 33 5.06 5.88 -9.51
CA LEU A 33 4.26 6.85 -10.26
C LEU A 33 3.88 8.08 -9.43
N LEU A 34 3.88 7.98 -8.10
CA LEU A 34 3.33 8.99 -7.20
C LEU A 34 3.98 10.37 -7.39
N THR A 35 5.31 10.44 -7.40
CA THR A 35 6.03 11.70 -7.61
C THR A 35 5.81 12.23 -9.02
N LEU A 36 5.83 11.36 -10.04
CA LEU A 36 5.56 11.74 -11.44
C LEU A 36 4.16 12.33 -11.60
N TYR A 37 3.16 11.75 -10.93
CA TYR A 37 1.79 12.25 -10.93
C TYR A 37 1.68 13.60 -10.21
N MET A 38 2.37 13.78 -9.08
CA MET A 38 2.35 15.05 -8.35
C MET A 38 3.01 16.19 -9.14
N THR A 39 4.14 15.94 -9.81
CA THR A 39 4.91 16.98 -10.53
C THR A 39 4.53 17.13 -12.00
N GLY A 40 3.75 16.19 -12.56
CA GLY A 40 3.27 16.22 -13.94
C GLY A 40 2.56 17.54 -14.30
N SER A 41 2.79 18.04 -15.52
CA SER A 41 2.32 19.33 -16.03
C SER A 41 1.16 19.19 -17.03
N VAL A 42 0.70 20.28 -17.65
CA VAL A 42 -0.41 20.26 -18.64
C VAL A 42 -0.17 19.30 -19.81
N LEU A 43 1.09 19.04 -20.18
CA LEU A 43 1.47 18.08 -21.23
C LEU A 43 1.59 16.62 -20.72
N GLN A 44 1.63 16.43 -19.40
CA GLN A 44 1.66 15.13 -18.71
C GLN A 44 0.67 15.18 -17.54
N PRO A 45 -0.62 14.86 -17.75
CA PRO A 45 -1.69 15.16 -16.81
C PRO A 45 -1.36 14.70 -15.38
N GLY A 46 -1.13 15.67 -14.51
CA GLY A 46 -0.72 15.52 -13.11
C GLY A 46 -1.18 16.71 -12.27
N LEU A 47 -0.75 16.78 -11.01
CA LEU A 47 -1.22 17.81 -10.05
C LEU A 47 -0.48 19.15 -10.17
N GLY A 48 0.61 19.23 -10.93
CA GLY A 48 1.40 20.45 -11.12
C GLY A 48 2.05 20.98 -9.84
N PHE A 49 2.32 20.12 -8.85
CA PHE A 49 3.01 20.52 -7.63
C PHE A 49 4.50 20.78 -7.87
N PRO A 50 5.10 21.76 -7.17
CA PRO A 50 6.55 21.92 -7.16
C PRO A 50 7.25 20.68 -6.60
N ASP A 51 8.41 20.31 -7.15
CA ASP A 51 9.21 19.14 -6.74
C ASP A 51 9.42 19.09 -5.22
N LYS A 52 9.74 20.23 -4.60
CA LYS A 52 9.92 20.34 -3.15
C LYS A 52 8.69 19.83 -2.38
N LYS A 53 7.49 20.20 -2.81
CA LYS A 53 6.23 19.77 -2.18
C LYS A 53 5.99 18.27 -2.43
N ALA A 54 6.23 17.80 -3.65
CA ALA A 54 6.07 16.39 -4.00
C ALA A 54 7.00 15.48 -3.17
N THR A 55 8.28 15.84 -3.02
CA THR A 55 9.24 15.09 -2.20
C THR A 55 8.87 15.12 -0.72
N GLN A 56 8.36 16.24 -0.20
CA GLN A 56 7.88 16.33 1.18
C GLN A 56 6.69 15.39 1.43
N ILE A 57 5.68 15.39 0.55
CA ILE A 57 4.52 14.50 0.64
C ILE A 57 4.98 13.04 0.59
N TYR A 58 5.83 12.69 -0.37
CA TYR A 58 6.38 11.34 -0.51
C TYR A 58 7.12 10.87 0.75
N GLY A 59 7.96 11.75 1.34
CA GLY A 59 8.73 11.44 2.54
C GLY A 59 7.84 11.22 3.76
N ILE A 60 6.86 12.10 3.98
CA ILE A 60 5.90 11.99 5.08
C ILE A 60 5.05 10.73 4.92
N TYR A 61 4.53 10.46 3.71
CA TYR A 61 3.78 9.26 3.41
C TYR A 61 4.58 7.99 3.73
N THR A 62 5.81 7.89 3.20
CA THR A 62 6.67 6.73 3.42
C THR A 62 6.95 6.53 4.91
N MET A 63 7.25 7.60 5.64
CA MET A 63 7.45 7.57 7.09
C MET A 63 6.20 7.06 7.84
N MET A 64 5.01 7.55 7.47
CA MET A 64 3.76 7.11 8.09
C MET A 64 3.45 5.64 7.84
N VAL A 65 3.71 5.12 6.64
CA VAL A 65 3.53 3.70 6.32
C VAL A 65 4.39 2.82 7.24
N TYR A 66 5.66 3.18 7.45
CA TYR A 66 6.52 2.46 8.38
C TYR A 66 6.07 2.61 9.84
N LEU A 67 5.64 3.82 10.23
CA LEU A 67 5.17 4.08 11.59
C LEU A 67 3.89 3.28 11.92
N MET A 68 2.96 3.17 10.98
CA MET A 68 1.69 2.46 11.16
C MET A 68 1.85 0.95 11.38
N GLY A 69 3.03 0.38 11.08
CA GLY A 69 3.35 -1.00 11.44
C GLY A 69 3.30 -1.26 12.96
N ILE A 70 3.65 -0.27 13.79
CA ILE A 70 3.67 -0.40 15.25
C ILE A 70 2.26 -0.59 15.83
N PRO A 71 1.29 0.33 15.62
CA PRO A 71 -0.07 0.13 16.10
C PRO A 71 -0.74 -1.04 15.38
N GLY A 72 -0.43 -1.29 14.10
CA GLY A 72 -0.95 -2.45 13.36
C GLY A 72 -0.59 -3.78 14.01
N GLY A 73 0.67 -3.95 14.43
CA GLY A 73 1.13 -5.13 15.17
C GLY A 73 0.42 -5.27 16.51
N PHE A 74 0.31 -4.19 17.28
CA PHE A 74 -0.41 -4.21 18.56
C PHE A 74 -1.88 -4.64 18.39
N ILE A 75 -2.57 -4.12 17.38
CA ILE A 75 -3.97 -4.46 17.07
C ILE A 75 -4.09 -5.94 16.67
N ALA A 76 -3.15 -6.45 15.87
CA ALA A 76 -3.11 -7.85 15.46
C ALA A 76 -2.90 -8.79 16.66
N ASP A 77 -1.98 -8.44 17.57
CA ASP A 77 -1.60 -9.27 18.70
C ASP A 77 -2.67 -9.32 19.80
N ARG A 78 -3.39 -8.19 20.03
CA ARG A 78 -4.24 -8.04 21.22
C ARG A 78 -5.73 -7.93 20.97
N LEU A 79 -6.17 -7.53 19.78
CA LEU A 79 -7.58 -7.18 19.54
C LEU A 79 -8.27 -8.13 18.58
N ILE A 80 -7.74 -8.27 17.36
CA ILE A 80 -8.49 -8.91 16.25
C ILE A 80 -7.82 -10.16 15.68
N GLY A 81 -6.57 -10.44 16.04
CA GLY A 81 -5.78 -11.54 15.50
C GLY A 81 -5.15 -11.23 14.14
N HIS A 82 -4.05 -11.93 13.82
CA HIS A 82 -3.24 -11.67 12.62
C HIS A 82 -4.00 -11.81 11.30
N TYR A 83 -4.84 -12.85 11.15
CA TYR A 83 -5.58 -13.06 9.91
C TYR A 83 -6.51 -11.89 9.57
N ARG A 84 -7.29 -11.41 10.56
CA ARG A 84 -8.20 -10.28 10.36
C ARG A 84 -7.43 -8.97 10.15
N ALA A 85 -6.31 -8.78 10.85
CA ALA A 85 -5.46 -7.62 10.65
C ALA A 85 -4.93 -7.53 9.21
N VAL A 86 -4.44 -8.64 8.65
CA VAL A 86 -3.99 -8.70 7.25
C VAL A 86 -5.15 -8.45 6.27
N LEU A 87 -6.31 -9.07 6.49
CA LEU A 87 -7.47 -8.91 5.61
C LEU A 87 -7.98 -7.46 5.61
N ILE A 88 -8.16 -6.86 6.79
CA ILE A 88 -8.62 -5.47 6.93
C ILE A 88 -7.59 -4.51 6.35
N GLY A 89 -6.30 -4.72 6.62
CA GLY A 89 -5.21 -3.93 6.04
C GLY A 89 -5.23 -3.98 4.52
N GLY A 90 -5.37 -5.16 3.92
CA GLY A 90 -5.50 -5.33 2.48
C GLY A 90 -6.71 -4.61 1.88
N ILE A 91 -7.87 -4.64 2.56
CA ILE A 91 -9.07 -3.89 2.14
C ILE A 91 -8.81 -2.39 2.18
N ILE A 92 -8.20 -1.86 3.25
CA ILE A 92 -7.86 -0.44 3.38
C ILE A 92 -6.91 0.00 2.26
N ILE A 93 -5.85 -0.79 2.00
CA ILE A 93 -4.89 -0.51 0.92
C ILE A 93 -5.60 -0.49 -0.44
N ALA A 94 -6.45 -1.47 -0.73
CA ALA A 94 -7.20 -1.53 -1.98
C ALA A 94 -8.14 -0.32 -2.13
N SER A 95 -8.89 0.03 -1.09
CA SER A 95 -9.77 1.20 -1.08
C SER A 95 -9.00 2.51 -1.29
N GLY A 96 -7.81 2.66 -0.71
CA GLY A 96 -6.93 3.81 -0.97
C GLY A 96 -6.55 3.95 -2.44
N HIS A 97 -6.11 2.84 -3.07
CA HIS A 97 -5.78 2.81 -4.49
C HIS A 97 -6.99 3.12 -5.39
N PHE A 98 -8.16 2.56 -5.08
CA PHE A 98 -9.39 2.87 -5.84
C PHE A 98 -9.81 4.33 -5.68
N THR A 99 -9.60 4.92 -4.50
CA THR A 99 -9.90 6.33 -4.27
C THR A 99 -8.98 7.22 -5.13
N MET A 100 -7.69 6.91 -5.22
CA MET A 100 -6.75 7.64 -6.07
C MET A 100 -7.02 7.52 -7.57
N ALA A 101 -7.77 6.51 -8.02
CA ALA A 101 -8.15 6.37 -9.42
C ALA A 101 -9.17 7.44 -9.87
N VAL A 102 -9.88 8.06 -8.92
CA VAL A 102 -10.83 9.15 -9.21
C VAL A 102 -10.07 10.48 -9.28
N PRO A 103 -10.22 11.26 -10.37
CA PRO A 103 -9.52 12.52 -10.50
C PRO A 103 -10.02 13.55 -9.48
N GLY A 104 -9.09 14.11 -8.72
CA GLY A 104 -9.37 15.22 -7.80
C GLY A 104 -8.42 15.25 -6.62
N LEU A 105 -8.04 16.45 -6.18
CA LEU A 105 -7.16 16.63 -5.01
C LEU A 105 -7.69 15.96 -3.74
N PRO A 106 -9.00 16.03 -3.40
CA PRO A 106 -9.50 15.35 -2.20
C PRO A 106 -9.29 13.84 -2.27
N PHE A 107 -9.63 13.22 -3.41
CA PHE A 107 -9.49 11.78 -3.61
C PHE A 107 -8.04 11.31 -3.58
N PHE A 108 -7.13 12.11 -4.15
CA PHE A 108 -5.70 11.87 -4.06
C PHE A 108 -5.23 11.80 -2.60
N PHE A 109 -5.53 12.82 -1.79
CA PHE A 109 -5.06 12.86 -0.40
C PHE A 109 -5.76 11.88 0.53
N THR A 110 -7.01 11.52 0.27
CA THR A 110 -7.71 10.50 1.08
C THR A 110 -7.28 9.09 0.72
N GLY A 111 -6.83 8.88 -0.51
CA GLY A 111 -6.34 7.57 -0.95
C GLY A 111 -4.87 7.31 -0.62
N LEU A 112 -4.11 8.37 -0.29
CA LEU A 112 -2.73 8.34 0.20
C LEU A 112 -2.66 7.89 1.66
#